data_AF-A0A1G9V5Q8-F1
#
_entry.id   AF-A0A1G9V5Q8-F1
#
_cell.length_a   1.000
_cell.length_b   1.000
_cell.length_c   1.000
_cell.angle_alpha   90.00
_cell.angle_beta   90.00
_cell.angle_gamma   90.00
#
_symmetry.space_group_name_H-M   'P 1'
#
loop_
_entity.id
_entity.type
_entity.pdbx_description
1 polymer ?
#
loop_
_entity_poly.entity_id
_entity_poly.type
_entity_poly.pdbx_seq_one_letter_code
_entity_poly.pdbx_strand_id
1 'polypeptide(L)'
;MPESVKENGSTSLNDIDPLYAGFTKTGDPRFMVQVNSHAMKQETIRVALYTRVSTKHQSCERQVRDLTRYAAKHGYQVVEIFEEVCSGRSRLEKRPVLQNLLEQVREGRFDKVLVTEISRLSREPKVQMVVRDTLEQAHVALYVRNLDMESILPNGRINSMMHIVIAVYTEVEKNYSEDTVDRIYSGLRKARESGKRLGRPPGATSARDMIKKYPKATVDLENGLSLRKVATLHGLSKSTVQNLKKCVDERRSQRGKHRKARPNGEIPVRPAAQN
;
A
#
# COMPACT_ATOMS: atom_id res chain seq x y z
N MET A 1 6.22 -35.52 -64.49
CA MET A 1 5.43 -35.58 -63.25
C MET A 1 5.11 -34.15 -62.83
N PRO A 2 3.99 -33.56 -63.27
CA PRO A 2 3.56 -32.23 -62.85
C PRO A 2 2.36 -32.31 -61.87
N GLU A 3 2.25 -31.34 -60.96
CA GLU A 3 1.09 -30.44 -60.77
C GLU A 3 1.03 -29.81 -59.37
N SER A 4 0.47 -28.61 -59.38
CA SER A 4 0.44 -27.56 -58.37
C SER A 4 -0.83 -27.55 -57.49
N VAL A 5 -0.80 -26.71 -56.44
CA VAL A 5 -1.90 -25.91 -55.82
C VAL A 5 -2.33 -26.27 -54.38
N LYS A 6 -2.13 -25.25 -53.51
CA LYS A 6 -2.85 -24.73 -52.32
C LYS A 6 -3.94 -25.59 -51.65
N GLU A 7 -4.02 -25.54 -50.31
CA GLU A 7 -5.24 -25.03 -49.61
C GLU A 7 -5.06 -24.82 -48.10
N ASN A 8 -5.80 -23.80 -47.62
CA ASN A 8 -5.89 -23.31 -46.26
C ASN A 8 -6.63 -24.31 -45.35
N GLY A 9 -6.14 -24.52 -44.13
CA GLY A 9 -6.83 -25.33 -43.12
C GLY A 9 -8.13 -24.67 -42.66
N SER A 10 -9.24 -25.13 -43.23
CA SER A 10 -10.60 -24.89 -42.74
C SER A 10 -10.84 -25.76 -41.50
N THR A 11 -11.09 -25.16 -40.35
CA THR A 11 -11.67 -25.88 -39.21
C THR A 11 -13.08 -26.32 -39.60
N SER A 12 -13.31 -27.62 -39.54
CA SER A 12 -14.55 -28.28 -39.95
C SER A 12 -15.72 -27.86 -39.05
N LEU A 13 -16.91 -27.73 -39.65
CA LEU A 13 -18.21 -27.44 -39.02
C LEU A 13 -18.70 -28.51 -38.02
N ASN A 14 -17.85 -29.47 -37.64
CA ASN A 14 -18.21 -30.61 -36.81
C ASN A 14 -17.81 -30.48 -35.32
N ASP A 15 -17.17 -29.38 -34.92
CA ASP A 15 -16.75 -29.17 -33.51
C ASP A 15 -17.76 -28.34 -32.68
N ILE A 16 -19.02 -28.28 -33.13
CA ILE A 16 -20.09 -27.57 -32.41
C ILE A 16 -20.68 -28.48 -31.32
N ASP A 17 -20.61 -28.01 -30.09
CA ASP A 17 -21.17 -28.62 -28.88
C ASP A 17 -22.64 -29.10 -29.11
N PRO A 18 -23.01 -30.36 -28.78
CA PRO A 18 -24.30 -30.96 -29.14
C PRO A 18 -25.57 -30.25 -28.60
N LEU A 19 -25.42 -29.25 -27.72
CA LEU A 19 -26.54 -28.51 -27.15
C LEU A 19 -27.25 -27.55 -28.13
N TYR A 20 -26.72 -27.35 -29.34
CA TYR A 20 -27.32 -26.47 -30.37
C TYR A 20 -27.89 -27.18 -31.61
N ALA A 21 -27.93 -28.52 -31.63
CA ALA A 21 -28.31 -29.31 -32.82
C ALA A 21 -29.81 -29.27 -33.22
N GLY A 22 -30.62 -28.34 -32.69
CA GLY A 22 -32.09 -28.34 -32.82
C GLY A 22 -32.70 -27.49 -33.95
N PHE A 23 -31.93 -26.65 -34.65
CA PHE A 23 -32.51 -25.68 -35.59
C PHE A 23 -31.81 -25.67 -36.95
N THR A 24 -31.96 -26.73 -37.74
CA THR A 24 -31.74 -26.64 -39.20
C THR A 24 -32.80 -27.45 -39.96
N LYS A 25 -33.94 -26.82 -40.24
CA LYS A 25 -34.75 -27.17 -41.42
C LYS A 25 -34.67 -26.02 -42.42
N THR A 26 -34.07 -26.39 -43.54
CA THR A 26 -33.71 -25.66 -44.74
C THR A 26 -34.96 -25.09 -45.44
N GLY A 27 -34.90 -23.83 -45.90
CA GLY A 27 -35.68 -23.39 -47.07
C GLY A 27 -36.70 -22.25 -46.95
N ASP A 28 -36.83 -21.53 -45.83
CA ASP A 28 -37.71 -20.35 -45.76
C ASP A 28 -36.91 -19.04 -45.97
N PRO A 29 -37.15 -18.27 -47.07
CA PRO A 29 -36.46 -17.00 -47.33
C PRO A 29 -36.76 -15.89 -46.30
N ARG A 30 -37.70 -16.09 -45.36
CA ARG A 30 -37.96 -15.15 -44.24
C ARG A 30 -36.98 -15.28 -43.06
N PHE A 31 -36.13 -16.30 -43.06
CA PHE A 31 -35.15 -16.57 -41.99
C PHE A 31 -33.69 -16.41 -42.43
N MET A 32 -33.43 -15.61 -43.48
CA MET A 32 -32.08 -15.10 -43.75
C MET A 32 -31.71 -14.04 -42.71
N VAL A 33 -31.21 -14.47 -41.55
CA VAL A 33 -30.39 -13.58 -40.72
C VAL A 33 -29.12 -13.34 -41.50
N GLN A 34 -28.98 -12.13 -42.05
CA GLN A 34 -27.72 -11.62 -42.57
C GLN A 34 -26.66 -11.82 -41.48
N VAL A 35 -25.80 -12.81 -41.65
CA VAL A 35 -24.55 -12.90 -40.89
C VAL A 35 -23.70 -11.72 -41.35
N ASN A 36 -23.90 -10.58 -40.70
CA ASN A 36 -22.98 -9.47 -40.78
C ASN A 36 -21.63 -9.98 -40.30
N SER A 37 -20.77 -10.31 -41.26
CA SER A 37 -19.35 -10.60 -41.11
C SER A 37 -18.60 -9.34 -40.70
N HIS A 38 -18.98 -8.77 -39.56
CA HIS A 38 -18.10 -7.89 -38.81
C HIS A 38 -17.17 -8.82 -38.04
N ALA A 39 -15.93 -8.90 -38.51
CA ALA A 39 -14.85 -9.57 -37.80
C ALA A 39 -14.94 -9.22 -36.31
N MET A 40 -15.19 -10.23 -35.48
CA MET A 40 -15.16 -10.13 -34.03
C MET A 40 -13.73 -9.73 -33.64
N LYS A 41 -13.44 -8.42 -33.61
CA LYS A 41 -12.30 -7.90 -32.88
C LYS A 41 -12.53 -8.36 -31.44
N GLN A 42 -11.76 -9.33 -30.97
CA GLN A 42 -11.66 -9.57 -29.53
C GLN A 42 -11.12 -8.26 -28.92
N GLU A 43 -12.02 -7.41 -28.43
CA GLU A 43 -11.63 -6.23 -27.69
C GLU A 43 -10.88 -6.71 -26.44
N THR A 44 -9.63 -6.29 -26.33
CA THR A 44 -8.76 -6.67 -25.23
C THR A 44 -9.31 -6.02 -23.95
N ILE A 45 -9.60 -6.82 -22.93
CA ILE A 45 -10.15 -6.32 -21.66
C ILE A 45 -9.13 -5.37 -21.02
N ARG A 46 -9.55 -4.12 -20.80
CA ARG A 46 -8.74 -3.05 -20.21
C ARG A 46 -8.84 -3.10 -18.70
N VAL A 47 -7.70 -3.15 -18.02
CA VAL A 47 -7.67 -3.35 -16.58
C VAL A 47 -6.83 -2.32 -15.84
N ALA A 48 -7.35 -1.86 -14.69
CA ALA A 48 -6.58 -1.11 -13.71
C ALA A 48 -6.07 -2.05 -12.61
N LEU A 49 -4.84 -1.85 -12.16
CA LEU A 49 -4.30 -2.53 -10.98
C LEU A 49 -4.36 -1.59 -9.80
N TYR A 50 -4.92 -2.02 -8.67
CA TYR A 50 -4.91 -1.23 -7.45
C TYR A 50 -4.18 -1.97 -6.32
N THR A 51 -3.17 -1.32 -5.76
CA THR A 51 -2.34 -1.86 -4.67
C THR A 51 -2.22 -0.87 -3.53
N ARG A 52 -2.11 -1.40 -2.31
CA ARG A 52 -1.99 -0.58 -1.10
C ARG A 52 -1.06 -1.19 -0.07
N VAL A 53 -0.32 -0.36 0.63
CA VAL A 53 0.44 -0.74 1.84
C VAL A 53 0.24 0.28 2.95
N SER A 54 0.37 -0.15 4.22
CA SER A 54 0.18 0.76 5.36
C SER A 54 1.40 1.61 5.68
N THR A 55 2.60 1.15 5.27
CA THR A 55 3.88 1.82 5.52
C THR A 55 4.77 1.69 4.30
N LYS A 56 5.61 2.70 4.04
CA LYS A 56 6.53 2.73 2.89
C LYS A 56 7.55 1.59 2.85
N HIS A 57 7.75 0.90 3.98
CA HIS A 57 8.67 -0.24 4.08
C HIS A 57 8.08 -1.56 3.56
N GLN A 58 6.75 -1.62 3.38
CA GLN A 58 6.10 -2.74 2.71
C GLN A 58 6.08 -2.45 1.20
N SER A 59 6.48 -3.43 0.37
CA SER A 59 6.60 -3.20 -1.08
C SER A 59 5.27 -3.46 -1.80
N CYS A 60 4.77 -2.45 -2.52
CA CYS A 60 3.68 -2.59 -3.51
C CYS A 60 4.10 -3.46 -4.70
N GLU A 61 5.41 -3.53 -4.98
CA GLU A 61 5.99 -4.21 -6.15
C GLU A 61 5.58 -5.67 -6.27
N ARG A 62 5.52 -6.41 -5.14
CA ARG A 62 5.03 -7.79 -5.15
C ARG A 62 3.57 -7.87 -5.63
N GLN A 63 2.71 -6.99 -5.13
CA GLN A 63 1.30 -6.96 -5.51
C GLN A 63 1.16 -6.61 -7.00
N VAL A 64 1.87 -5.58 -7.46
CA VAL A 64 1.88 -5.14 -8.86
C VAL A 64 2.37 -6.26 -9.78
N ARG A 65 3.51 -6.88 -9.46
CA ARG A 65 4.08 -7.99 -10.24
C ARG A 65 3.10 -9.15 -10.35
N ASP A 66 2.53 -9.57 -9.22
CA ASP A 66 1.61 -10.70 -9.21
C ASP A 66 0.35 -10.32 -10.03
N LEU A 67 -0.21 -9.10 -9.88
CA LEU A 67 -1.36 -8.56 -10.65
C LEU A 67 -1.10 -8.48 -12.15
N THR A 68 0.08 -8.00 -12.53
CA THR A 68 0.52 -7.93 -13.92
C THR A 68 0.64 -9.32 -14.53
N ARG A 69 1.19 -10.30 -13.80
CA ARG A 69 1.29 -11.69 -14.28
C ARG A 69 -0.09 -12.30 -14.54
N TYR A 70 -1.06 -12.03 -13.67
CA TYR A 70 -2.43 -12.48 -13.88
C TYR A 70 -3.06 -11.83 -15.10
N ALA A 71 -2.94 -10.50 -15.24
CA ALA A 71 -3.43 -9.80 -16.42
C ALA A 71 -2.84 -10.38 -17.72
N ALA A 72 -1.51 -10.60 -17.75
CA ALA A 72 -0.84 -11.21 -18.90
C ALA A 72 -1.33 -12.63 -19.20
N LYS A 73 -1.53 -13.47 -18.17
CA LYS A 73 -2.04 -14.85 -18.33
C LYS A 73 -3.44 -14.88 -18.96
N HIS A 74 -4.26 -13.86 -18.70
CA HIS A 74 -5.64 -13.76 -19.19
C HIS A 74 -5.78 -12.88 -20.43
N GLY A 75 -4.67 -12.40 -21.02
CA GLY A 75 -4.70 -11.53 -22.20
C GLY A 75 -5.30 -10.15 -21.93
N TYR A 76 -5.26 -9.67 -20.68
CA TYR A 76 -5.77 -8.36 -20.30
C TYR A 76 -4.73 -7.27 -20.57
N GLN A 77 -5.18 -6.10 -21.01
CA GLN A 77 -4.36 -4.91 -21.17
C GLN A 77 -4.33 -4.12 -19.86
N VAL A 78 -3.17 -4.09 -19.18
CA VAL A 78 -2.98 -3.20 -18.03
C VAL A 78 -2.88 -1.76 -18.53
N VAL A 79 -3.91 -0.95 -18.25
CA VAL A 79 -3.98 0.45 -18.68
C VAL A 79 -3.32 1.38 -17.67
N GLU A 80 -3.53 1.13 -16.37
CA GLU A 80 -2.97 1.99 -15.31
C GLU A 80 -2.74 1.19 -14.01
N ILE A 81 -1.75 1.62 -13.24
CA ILE A 81 -1.37 1.03 -11.95
C ILE A 81 -1.47 2.10 -10.87
N PHE A 82 -2.32 1.85 -9.88
CA PHE A 82 -2.59 2.72 -8.76
C PHE A 82 -1.93 2.16 -7.49
N GLU A 83 -0.90 2.83 -6.99
CA GLU A 83 -0.16 2.44 -5.79
C GLU A 83 -0.41 3.43 -4.64
N GLU A 84 -0.99 2.95 -3.54
CA GLU A 84 -1.36 3.82 -2.42
C GLU A 84 -0.64 3.43 -1.11
N VAL A 85 0.01 4.41 -0.46
CA VAL A 85 0.58 4.24 0.88
C VAL A 85 -0.31 4.91 1.90
N CYS A 86 -1.24 4.14 2.48
CA CYS A 86 -2.14 4.61 3.52
C CYS A 86 -2.63 3.47 4.41
N SER A 87 -3.15 3.78 5.60
CA SER A 87 -3.84 2.78 6.43
C SER A 87 -5.06 2.23 5.68
N GLY A 88 -5.34 0.94 5.83
CA GLY A 88 -6.57 0.33 5.30
C GLY A 88 -7.84 0.88 5.94
N ARG A 89 -7.75 1.53 7.10
CA ARG A 89 -8.87 2.19 7.79
C ARG A 89 -8.98 3.68 7.47
N SER A 90 -8.17 4.20 6.55
CA SER A 90 -8.26 5.60 6.15
C SER A 90 -9.59 5.85 5.46
N ARG A 91 -10.25 6.96 5.81
CA ARG A 91 -11.44 7.45 5.10
C ARG A 91 -11.09 7.87 3.68
N LEU A 92 -12.08 7.86 2.78
CA LEU A 92 -11.89 8.09 1.35
C LEU A 92 -11.22 9.44 1.05
N GLU A 93 -11.55 10.49 1.80
CA GLU A 93 -11.05 11.86 1.55
C GLU A 93 -9.52 11.95 1.73
N LYS A 94 -8.93 11.01 2.50
CA LYS A 94 -7.48 10.92 2.73
C LYS A 94 -6.77 9.96 1.77
N ARG A 95 -7.46 9.49 0.74
CA ARG A 95 -7.00 8.46 -0.20
C ARG A 95 -7.02 8.99 -1.64
N PRO A 96 -6.09 9.90 -2.00
CA PRO A 96 -6.11 10.57 -3.29
C PRO A 96 -5.90 9.61 -4.46
N VAL A 97 -5.15 8.52 -4.27
CA VAL A 97 -4.91 7.52 -5.32
C VAL A 97 -6.18 6.71 -5.59
N LEU A 98 -6.88 6.31 -4.52
CA LEU A 98 -8.18 5.64 -4.68
C LEU A 98 -9.23 6.57 -5.30
N GLN A 99 -9.24 7.86 -4.92
CA GLN A 99 -10.14 8.85 -5.54
C GLN A 99 -9.89 8.99 -7.04
N ASN A 100 -8.62 9.11 -7.47
CA ASN A 100 -8.25 9.16 -8.89
C ASN A 100 -8.69 7.89 -9.65
N LEU A 101 -8.50 6.70 -9.07
CA LEU A 101 -9.01 5.46 -9.67
C LEU A 101 -10.53 5.53 -9.89
N LEU A 102 -11.30 5.95 -8.87
CA LEU A 102 -12.76 6.01 -8.96
C LEU A 102 -13.24 7.06 -9.96
N GLU A 103 -12.52 8.17 -10.13
CA GLU A 103 -12.78 9.15 -11.17
C GLU A 103 -12.60 8.55 -12.56
N GLN A 104 -11.47 7.91 -12.82
CA GLN A 104 -11.19 7.26 -14.10
C GLN A 104 -12.12 6.06 -14.41
N VAL A 105 -12.62 5.37 -13.38
CA VAL A 105 -13.67 4.35 -13.55
C VAL A 105 -14.95 5.00 -14.08
N ARG A 106 -15.36 6.17 -13.57
CA ARG A 106 -16.55 6.89 -14.07
C ARG A 106 -16.38 7.39 -15.50
N GLU A 107 -15.14 7.64 -15.92
CA GLU A 107 -14.79 8.01 -17.30
C GLU A 107 -14.80 6.81 -18.27
N GLY A 108 -15.05 5.59 -17.80
CA GLY A 108 -15.12 4.39 -18.65
C GLY A 108 -13.76 3.91 -19.17
N ARG A 109 -12.67 4.23 -18.46
CA ARG A 109 -11.30 3.90 -18.87
C ARG A 109 -10.93 2.43 -18.73
N PHE A 110 -11.69 1.67 -17.95
CA PHE A 110 -11.41 0.28 -17.60
C PHE A 110 -12.66 -0.57 -17.70
N ASP A 111 -12.46 -1.85 -17.96
CA ASP A 111 -13.51 -2.88 -17.91
C ASP A 111 -13.41 -3.69 -16.60
N LYS A 112 -12.22 -3.70 -15.98
CA LYS A 112 -11.96 -4.40 -14.71
C LYS A 112 -10.97 -3.66 -13.82
N VAL A 113 -11.16 -3.75 -12.50
CA VAL A 113 -10.18 -3.34 -11.48
C VAL A 113 -9.70 -4.58 -10.73
N LEU A 114 -8.38 -4.78 -10.68
CA LEU A 114 -7.76 -5.96 -10.08
C LEU A 114 -7.10 -5.57 -8.76
N VAL A 115 -7.45 -6.30 -7.71
CA VAL A 115 -6.82 -6.18 -6.39
C VAL A 115 -6.34 -7.54 -5.89
N THR A 116 -5.32 -7.53 -5.01
CA THR A 116 -4.80 -8.79 -4.44
C THR A 116 -5.78 -9.41 -3.43
N GLU A 117 -6.36 -8.59 -2.57
CA GLU A 117 -7.30 -8.98 -1.52
C GLU A 117 -8.14 -7.76 -1.08
N ILE A 118 -9.32 -8.00 -0.47
CA ILE A 118 -10.23 -6.93 -0.03
C ILE A 118 -9.54 -5.95 0.93
N SER A 119 -8.69 -6.45 1.84
CA SER A 119 -7.98 -5.60 2.80
C SER A 119 -6.98 -4.62 2.15
N ARG A 120 -6.55 -4.89 0.91
CA ARG A 120 -5.72 -3.95 0.11
C ARG A 120 -6.58 -2.86 -0.48
N LEU A 121 -7.81 -3.15 -0.88
CA LEU A 121 -8.77 -2.13 -1.27
C LEU A 121 -9.15 -1.24 -0.09
N SER A 122 -9.71 -1.80 0.99
CA SER A 122 -10.05 -1.05 2.21
C SER A 122 -10.43 -1.99 3.35
N ARG A 123 -10.26 -1.52 4.58
CA ARG A 123 -10.82 -2.11 5.81
C ARG A 123 -11.86 -1.20 6.47
N GLU A 124 -12.12 -0.04 5.87
CA GLU A 124 -13.22 0.85 6.24
C GLU A 124 -14.46 0.47 5.41
N PRO A 125 -15.54 -0.04 6.05
CA PRO A 125 -16.74 -0.52 5.36
C PRO A 125 -17.34 0.51 4.40
N LYS A 126 -17.40 1.79 4.83
CA LYS A 126 -17.97 2.86 4.01
C LYS A 126 -17.20 3.06 2.71
N VAL A 127 -15.87 2.95 2.75
CA VAL A 127 -15.03 3.07 1.56
C VAL A 127 -15.25 1.90 0.61
N GLN A 128 -15.39 0.67 1.13
CA GLN A 128 -15.66 -0.49 0.29
C GLN A 128 -17.02 -0.38 -0.42
N MET A 129 -18.06 0.09 0.28
CA MET A 129 -19.37 0.35 -0.31
C MET A 129 -19.27 1.36 -1.46
N VAL A 130 -18.62 2.51 -1.22
CA VAL A 130 -18.43 3.53 -2.27
C VAL A 130 -17.69 2.97 -3.48
N VAL A 131 -16.64 2.17 -3.27
CA VAL A 131 -15.89 1.55 -4.36
C VAL A 131 -16.77 0.59 -5.14
N ARG A 132 -17.46 -0.33 -4.46
CA ARG A 132 -18.39 -1.30 -5.06
C ARG A 132 -19.43 -0.58 -5.90
N ASP A 133 -20.14 0.38 -5.31
CA ASP A 133 -21.25 1.08 -5.97
C ASP A 133 -20.76 1.86 -7.19
N THR A 134 -19.59 2.50 -7.10
CA THR A 134 -19.00 3.22 -8.24
C THR A 134 -18.64 2.27 -9.39
N LEU A 135 -18.04 1.12 -9.07
CA LEU A 135 -17.66 0.10 -10.06
C LEU A 135 -18.89 -0.50 -10.74
N GLU A 136 -19.91 -0.86 -9.98
CA GLU A 136 -21.15 -1.45 -10.51
C GLU A 136 -21.93 -0.47 -11.38
N GLN A 137 -22.03 0.81 -10.97
CA GLN A 137 -22.67 1.86 -11.76
C GLN A 137 -21.94 2.11 -13.09
N ALA A 138 -20.63 1.94 -13.12
CA ALA A 138 -19.82 2.07 -14.31
C ALA A 138 -19.69 0.76 -15.12
N HIS A 139 -20.36 -0.31 -14.70
CA HIS A 139 -20.21 -1.66 -15.27
C HIS A 139 -18.76 -2.17 -15.33
N VAL A 140 -17.93 -1.74 -14.38
CA VAL A 140 -16.53 -2.17 -14.23
C VAL A 140 -16.44 -3.27 -13.19
N ALA A 141 -15.89 -4.42 -13.56
CA ALA A 141 -15.81 -5.56 -12.66
C ALA A 141 -14.67 -5.41 -11.64
N LEU A 142 -14.94 -5.66 -10.36
CA LEU A 142 -13.89 -5.82 -9.33
C LEU A 142 -13.44 -7.29 -9.31
N TYR A 143 -12.18 -7.56 -9.63
CA TYR A 143 -11.55 -8.87 -9.43
C TYR A 143 -10.69 -8.88 -8.18
N VAL A 144 -10.90 -9.87 -7.32
CA VAL A 144 -10.11 -10.10 -6.11
C VAL A 144 -9.36 -11.42 -6.22
N ARG A 145 -8.03 -11.34 -6.36
CA ARG A 145 -7.18 -12.51 -6.62
C ARG A 145 -7.31 -13.62 -5.59
N ASN A 146 -7.16 -13.31 -4.30
CA ASN A 146 -7.05 -14.35 -3.28
C ASN A 146 -8.35 -15.14 -3.08
N LEU A 147 -9.46 -14.58 -3.54
CA LEU A 147 -10.77 -15.24 -3.59
C LEU A 147 -11.04 -15.89 -4.95
N ASP A 148 -10.29 -15.50 -5.97
CA ASP A 148 -10.55 -15.82 -7.38
C ASP A 148 -12.00 -15.50 -7.81
N MET A 149 -12.47 -14.30 -7.43
CA MET A 149 -13.86 -13.88 -7.62
C MET A 149 -13.95 -12.50 -8.27
N GLU A 150 -15.02 -12.33 -9.06
CA GLU A 150 -15.40 -11.06 -9.70
C GLU A 150 -16.74 -10.55 -9.19
N SER A 151 -16.90 -9.22 -9.11
CA SER A 151 -18.18 -8.59 -8.74
C SER A 151 -19.22 -8.59 -9.84
N ILE A 152 -18.81 -8.81 -11.09
CA ILE A 152 -19.70 -8.93 -12.27
C ILE A 152 -19.35 -10.24 -12.97
N LEU A 153 -20.37 -11.03 -13.28
CA LEU A 153 -20.24 -12.32 -13.96
C LEU A 153 -19.97 -12.11 -15.47
N PRO A 154 -19.48 -13.13 -16.19
CA PRO A 154 -19.26 -13.03 -17.65
C PRO A 154 -20.51 -12.65 -18.45
N ASN A 155 -21.72 -12.93 -17.92
CA ASN A 155 -22.99 -12.54 -18.52
C ASN A 155 -23.43 -11.10 -18.18
N GLY A 156 -22.56 -10.29 -17.56
CA GLY A 156 -22.81 -8.90 -17.19
C GLY A 156 -23.65 -8.71 -15.92
N ARG A 157 -24.13 -9.78 -15.30
CA ARG A 157 -24.93 -9.68 -14.06
C ARG A 157 -24.04 -9.48 -12.85
N ILE A 158 -24.55 -8.71 -11.88
CA ILE A 158 -23.89 -8.55 -10.57
C ILE A 158 -23.77 -9.92 -9.89
N ASN A 159 -22.57 -10.22 -9.39
CA ASN A 159 -22.29 -11.40 -8.59
C ASN A 159 -22.61 -11.13 -7.12
N SER A 160 -23.84 -11.40 -6.69
CA SER A 160 -24.28 -11.16 -5.30
C SER A 160 -23.48 -11.96 -4.26
N MET A 161 -22.86 -13.09 -4.64
CA MET A 161 -21.98 -13.82 -3.72
C MET A 161 -20.76 -12.99 -3.30
N MET A 162 -20.24 -12.18 -4.22
CA MET A 162 -19.13 -11.27 -3.92
C MET A 162 -19.52 -10.24 -2.85
N HIS A 163 -20.76 -9.76 -2.86
CA HIS A 163 -21.26 -8.82 -1.85
C HIS A 163 -21.29 -9.43 -0.47
N ILE A 164 -21.77 -10.68 -0.37
CA ILE A 164 -21.82 -11.43 0.89
C ILE A 164 -20.39 -11.65 1.41
N VAL A 165 -19.48 -12.08 0.55
CA VAL A 165 -18.07 -12.30 0.93
C VAL A 165 -17.42 -11.00 1.38
N ILE A 166 -17.63 -9.88 0.69
CA ILE A 166 -17.12 -8.57 1.12
C ILE A 166 -17.70 -8.20 2.49
N ALA A 167 -19.01 -8.34 2.69
CA ALA A 167 -19.66 -8.01 3.97
C ALA A 167 -19.09 -8.85 5.14
N VAL A 168 -18.98 -10.17 4.96
CA VAL A 168 -18.40 -11.07 5.96
C VAL A 168 -16.95 -10.72 6.24
N TYR A 169 -16.14 -10.52 5.18
CA TYR A 169 -14.73 -10.18 5.32
C TYR A 169 -14.54 -8.88 6.13
N THR A 170 -15.41 -7.91 5.88
CA THR A 170 -15.37 -6.62 6.54
C THR A 170 -15.75 -6.68 8.01
N GLU A 171 -16.76 -7.48 8.36
CA GLU A 171 -17.13 -7.70 9.75
C GLU A 171 -16.03 -8.47 10.50
N VAL A 172 -15.47 -9.49 9.87
CA VAL A 172 -14.35 -10.26 10.41
C VAL A 172 -13.12 -9.37 10.66
N GLU A 173 -12.73 -8.51 9.71
CA GLU A 173 -11.60 -7.57 9.88
C GLU A 173 -11.83 -6.54 10.98
N LYS A 174 -13.08 -6.10 11.16
CA LYS A 174 -13.48 -5.19 12.25
C LYS A 174 -13.31 -5.89 13.60
N ASN A 175 -13.86 -7.09 13.75
CA ASN A 175 -13.75 -7.89 14.97
C ASN A 175 -12.29 -8.22 15.30
N TYR A 176 -11.49 -8.63 14.32
CA TYR A 176 -10.05 -8.85 14.52
C TYR A 176 -9.31 -7.60 15.00
N SER A 177 -9.71 -6.42 14.50
CA SER A 177 -9.11 -5.15 14.92
C SER A 177 -9.47 -4.82 16.37
N GLU A 178 -10.73 -5.02 16.76
CA GLU A 178 -11.23 -4.82 18.13
C GLU A 178 -10.54 -5.80 19.10
N ASP A 179 -10.52 -7.09 18.78
CA ASP A 179 -9.79 -8.13 19.54
C ASP A 179 -8.32 -7.79 19.74
N THR A 180 -7.65 -7.32 18.68
CA THR A 180 -6.23 -6.95 18.75
C THR A 180 -6.03 -5.77 19.71
N VAL A 181 -6.92 -4.77 19.64
CA VAL A 181 -6.90 -3.61 20.54
C VAL A 181 -7.14 -4.04 21.99
N ASP A 182 -8.10 -4.93 22.24
CA ASP A 182 -8.39 -5.45 23.57
C ASP A 182 -7.22 -6.24 24.15
N ARG A 183 -6.57 -7.08 23.34
CA ARG A 183 -5.36 -7.81 23.75
C ARG A 183 -4.22 -6.84 24.07
N ILE A 184 -4.04 -5.78 23.28
CA ILE A 184 -3.04 -4.74 23.58
C ILE A 184 -3.36 -4.08 24.92
N TYR A 185 -4.60 -3.62 25.15
CA TYR A 185 -4.98 -2.98 26.40
C TYR A 185 -4.89 -3.90 27.61
N SER A 186 -5.27 -5.17 27.46
CA SER A 186 -5.10 -6.20 28.48
C SER A 186 -3.62 -6.42 28.81
N GLY A 187 -2.75 -6.53 27.80
CA GLY A 187 -1.31 -6.64 27.98
C GLY A 187 -0.71 -5.41 28.67
N LEU A 188 -1.13 -4.21 28.28
CA LEU A 188 -0.71 -2.96 28.93
C LEU A 188 -1.19 -2.90 30.39
N ARG A 189 -2.41 -3.38 30.68
CA ARG A 189 -2.94 -3.44 32.05
C ARG A 189 -2.11 -4.39 32.92
N LYS A 190 -1.86 -5.62 32.47
CA LYS A 190 -1.00 -6.59 33.15
C LYS A 190 0.42 -6.05 33.37
N ALA A 191 0.97 -5.35 32.37
CA ALA A 191 2.26 -4.69 32.52
C ALA A 191 2.24 -3.61 33.62
N ARG A 192 1.20 -2.76 33.68
CA ARG A 192 1.04 -1.78 34.76
C ARG A 192 0.89 -2.42 36.13
N GLU A 193 0.05 -3.46 36.24
CA GLU A 193 -0.21 -4.19 37.48
C GLU A 193 1.05 -4.90 38.01
N SER A 194 1.86 -5.46 37.12
CA SER A 194 3.17 -6.03 37.45
C SER A 194 4.27 -4.98 37.71
N GLY A 195 3.91 -3.70 37.82
CA GLY A 195 4.84 -2.59 38.06
C GLY A 195 5.76 -2.29 36.88
N LYS A 196 5.58 -2.93 35.72
CA LYS A 196 6.36 -2.60 34.52
C LYS A 196 6.00 -1.21 34.04
N ARG A 197 7.01 -0.37 33.95
CA ARG A 197 6.90 0.97 33.37
C ARG A 197 6.61 0.87 31.88
N LEU A 198 5.48 1.45 31.46
CA LEU A 198 5.12 1.57 30.05
C LEU A 198 5.64 2.87 29.44
N GLY A 199 5.92 2.85 28.14
CA GLY A 199 6.41 4.00 27.39
C GLY A 199 7.91 4.22 27.51
N ARG A 200 8.39 5.37 27.00
CA ARG A 200 9.82 5.68 26.95
C ARG A 200 10.40 5.85 28.36
N PRO A 201 11.52 5.20 28.71
CA PRO A 201 12.17 5.42 30.00
C PRO A 201 12.58 6.89 30.16
N PRO A 202 12.55 7.44 31.39
CA PRO A 202 12.99 8.80 31.63
C PRO A 202 14.52 8.83 31.45
N GLY A 203 15.02 9.76 30.65
CA GLY A 203 16.45 9.81 30.33
C GLY A 203 16.92 8.85 29.22
N ALA A 204 16.02 8.12 28.54
CA ALA A 204 16.36 7.24 27.40
C ALA A 204 16.84 7.95 26.12
N THR A 205 17.15 9.24 26.20
CA THR A 205 18.19 9.83 25.36
C THR A 205 19.10 10.52 26.35
N SER A 206 20.25 9.91 26.64
CA SER A 206 21.24 10.62 27.43
C SER A 206 21.62 11.91 26.68
N ALA A 207 22.06 12.95 27.39
CA ALA A 207 22.58 14.15 26.74
C ALA A 207 23.65 13.81 25.69
N ARG A 208 24.43 12.74 25.94
CA ARG A 208 25.40 12.15 25.02
C ARG A 208 24.75 11.58 23.75
N ASP A 209 23.65 10.84 23.86
CA ASP A 209 22.97 10.23 22.70
C ASP A 209 22.29 11.29 21.81
N MET A 210 21.69 12.33 22.42
CA MET A 210 21.11 13.45 21.66
C MET A 210 22.17 14.19 20.85
N ILE A 211 23.32 14.48 21.47
CA ILE A 211 24.44 15.16 20.81
C ILE A 211 25.04 14.29 19.71
N LYS A 212 25.21 12.98 19.95
CA LYS A 212 25.71 12.03 18.94
C LYS A 212 24.76 11.89 17.75
N LYS A 213 23.44 11.95 17.99
CA LYS A 213 22.41 11.86 16.95
C LYS A 213 22.35 13.09 16.05
N TYR A 214 22.66 14.28 16.59
CA TYR A 214 22.59 15.54 15.84
C TYR A 214 23.90 16.35 15.96
N PRO A 215 25.02 15.86 15.39
CA PRO A 215 26.32 16.49 15.56
C PRO A 215 26.37 17.89 14.93
N LYS A 216 25.84 18.06 13.71
CA LYS A 216 25.84 19.36 13.00
C LYS A 216 24.97 20.41 13.71
N ALA A 217 23.75 20.04 14.10
CA ALA A 217 22.87 20.93 14.87
C ALA A 217 23.46 21.28 16.25
N THR A 218 24.22 20.36 16.86
CA THR A 218 24.93 20.63 18.13
C THR A 218 26.01 21.70 17.94
N VAL A 219 26.84 21.59 16.90
CA VAL A 219 27.88 22.59 16.59
C VAL A 219 27.25 23.97 16.35
N ASP A 220 26.16 24.04 15.60
CA ASP A 220 25.47 25.31 15.33
C ASP A 220 24.87 25.94 16.59
N LEU A 221 24.31 25.13 17.49
CA LEU A 221 23.85 25.59 18.80
C LEU A 221 25.02 26.02 19.70
N GLU A 222 26.18 25.38 19.56
CA GLU A 222 27.40 25.76 20.27
C GLU A 222 27.96 27.10 19.74
N ASN A 223 27.84 27.35 18.44
CA ASN A 223 28.21 28.59 17.77
C ASN A 223 27.21 29.75 17.99
N GLY A 224 26.16 29.53 18.79
CA GLY A 224 25.22 30.57 19.19
C GLY A 224 24.10 30.86 18.19
N LEU A 225 23.87 29.99 17.20
CA LEU A 225 22.72 30.14 16.30
C LEU A 225 21.41 30.04 17.09
N SER A 226 20.43 30.83 16.67
CA SER A 226 19.11 30.82 17.31
C SER A 226 18.40 29.49 17.11
N LEU A 227 17.60 29.07 18.10
CA LEU A 227 16.86 27.79 18.06
C LEU A 227 15.99 27.67 16.80
N ARG A 228 15.40 28.77 16.34
CA ARG A 228 14.58 28.82 15.13
C ARG A 228 15.42 28.56 13.88
N LYS A 229 16.59 29.19 13.79
CA LYS A 229 17.50 29.02 12.64
C LYS A 229 18.02 27.57 12.57
N VAL A 230 18.39 26.98 13.71
CA VAL A 230 18.83 25.58 13.79
C VAL A 230 17.70 24.61 13.43
N ALA A 231 16.46 24.88 13.89
CA ALA A 231 15.29 24.06 13.54
C ALA A 231 15.05 24.03 12.02
N THR A 232 15.11 25.19 11.36
CA THR A 232 14.94 25.30 9.91
C THR A 232 16.09 24.65 9.14
N LEU A 233 17.35 24.93 9.52
CA LEU A 233 18.54 24.42 8.81
C LEU A 233 18.66 22.89 8.84
N HIS A 234 18.27 22.26 9.94
CA HIS A 234 18.41 20.81 10.14
C HIS A 234 17.09 20.04 10.00
N GLY A 235 16.00 20.71 9.63
CA GLY A 235 14.67 20.09 9.50
C GLY A 235 14.15 19.49 10.82
N LEU A 236 14.51 20.09 11.97
CA LEU A 236 14.16 19.59 13.29
C LEU A 236 12.97 20.35 13.88
N SER A 237 12.15 19.65 14.68
CA SER A 237 11.10 20.32 15.44
C SER A 237 11.68 21.26 16.50
N LYS A 238 10.99 22.37 16.81
CA LYS A 238 11.38 23.31 17.86
C LYS A 238 11.64 22.62 19.20
N SER A 239 10.82 21.64 19.56
CA SER A 239 10.97 20.84 20.79
C SER A 239 12.24 19.98 20.79
N THR A 240 12.62 19.41 19.63
CA THR A 240 13.87 18.64 19.50
C THR A 240 15.09 19.54 19.68
N VAL A 241 15.08 20.73 19.06
CA VAL A 241 16.19 21.69 19.18
C VAL A 241 16.29 22.26 20.60
N GLN A 242 15.15 22.54 21.25
CA GLN A 242 15.12 22.96 22.66
C GLN A 242 15.70 21.90 23.59
N ASN A 243 15.35 20.63 23.38
CA ASN A 243 15.91 19.53 24.16
C ASN A 243 17.40 19.33 23.88
N LEU A 244 17.82 19.43 22.62
CA LEU A 244 19.23 19.36 22.23
C LEU A 244 20.05 20.49 22.88
N LYS A 245 19.51 21.72 22.90
CA LYS A 245 20.16 22.87 23.55
C LYS A 245 20.38 22.62 25.04
N LYS A 246 19.38 22.10 25.75
CA LYS A 246 19.51 21.70 27.17
C LYS A 246 20.66 20.70 27.36
N CYS A 247 20.72 19.66 26.52
CA CYS A 247 21.80 18.67 26.57
C CYS A 247 23.20 19.28 26.31
N VAL A 248 23.30 20.25 25.38
CA VAL A 248 24.54 20.96 25.09
C VAL A 248 24.99 21.83 26.27
N ASP A 249 24.05 22.52 26.91
CA ASP A 249 24.33 23.39 28.06
C ASP A 249 24.71 22.59 29.31
N GLU A 250 24.10 21.42 29.51
CA GLU A 250 24.50 20.43 30.52
C GLU A 250 25.95 19.95 30.28
N ARG A 251 26.32 19.62 29.03
CA ARG A 251 27.69 19.21 28.66
C ARG A 251 28.72 20.32 28.93
N ARG A 252 28.37 21.58 28.65
CA ARG A 252 29.23 22.75 28.92
C ARG A 252 29.44 22.96 30.41
N SER A 253 28.37 22.86 31.19
CA SER A 253 28.39 23.01 32.65
C SER A 253 29.26 21.94 33.33
N GLN A 254 29.20 20.69 32.84
CA GLN A 254 30.04 19.59 33.33
C GLN A 254 31.54 19.77 32.99
N ARG A 255 31.86 20.24 31.77
CA ARG A 255 33.26 20.55 31.38
C ARG A 255 33.86 21.72 32.17
N GLY A 256 33.06 22.73 32.53
CA GLY A 256 33.51 23.87 33.33
C GLY A 256 33.87 23.52 34.78
N LYS A 257 33.12 22.60 35.41
CA LYS A 257 33.42 22.10 36.77
C LYS A 257 34.71 21.28 36.84
N HIS A 258 34.98 20.47 35.82
CA HIS A 258 36.21 19.65 35.75
C HIS A 258 37.49 20.47 35.54
N ARG A 259 37.38 21.64 34.89
CA ARG A 259 38.52 22.58 34.70
C ARG A 259 38.92 23.33 35.97
N LYS A 260 37.97 23.58 36.90
CA LYS A 260 38.23 24.25 38.18
C LYS A 260 38.78 23.32 39.28
N ALA A 261 38.85 22.01 39.03
CA ALA A 261 39.29 21.00 40.00
C ALA A 261 40.77 20.59 39.85
N ARG A 262 41.55 21.21 38.95
CA ARG A 262 43.01 21.04 38.95
C ARG A 262 43.62 22.06 39.91
N PRO A 263 44.27 21.65 41.02
CA PRO A 263 45.03 22.58 41.84
C PRO A 263 46.20 23.12 41.00
N ASN A 264 46.48 24.41 41.17
CA ASN A 264 47.57 25.09 40.48
C ASN A 264 48.92 24.50 40.92
N GLY A 265 49.71 24.07 39.93
CA GLY A 265 51.18 24.12 39.99
C GLY A 265 51.88 23.04 40.82
N GLU A 266 52.01 21.83 40.29
CA GLU A 266 53.21 21.02 40.51
C GLU A 266 53.71 20.52 39.16
N ILE A 267 54.89 21.02 38.77
CA ILE A 267 55.66 20.49 37.64
C ILE A 267 56.23 19.15 38.11
N PRO A 268 55.98 18.02 37.43
CA PRO A 268 56.57 16.76 37.84
C PRO A 268 58.08 16.83 37.63
N VAL A 269 58.83 16.89 38.73
CA VAL A 269 60.29 16.76 38.71
C VAL A 269 60.61 15.33 38.30
N ARG A 270 61.32 15.15 37.18
CA ARG A 270 61.82 13.83 36.76
C ARG A 270 62.81 13.32 37.83
N PRO A 271 62.70 12.07 38.29
CA PRO A 271 63.73 11.49 39.16
C PRO A 271 65.04 11.35 38.39
N ALA A 272 66.14 11.78 39.00
CA ALA A 272 67.49 11.61 38.49
C ALA A 272 67.81 10.11 38.38
N ALA A 273 68.39 9.73 37.24
CA ALA A 273 68.93 8.39 37.03
C ALA A 273 70.06 8.14 38.05
N GLN A 274 69.91 7.09 38.86
CA GLN A 274 71.02 6.53 39.63
C GLN A 274 71.73 5.50 38.74
N ASN A 275 73.04 5.70 38.59
CA ASN A 275 74.00 4.74 38.04
C ASN A 275 74.12 3.50 38.94
#